data_AF-B1YKD0-F1
#
_entry.id   AF-B1YKD0-F1
#
_cell.length_a   1.000
_cell.length_b   1.000
_cell.length_c   1.000
_cell.angle_alpha   90.00
_cell.angle_beta   90.00
_cell.angle_gamma   90.00
#
_symmetry.space_group_name_H-M   'P 1'
#
loop_
_entity.id
_entity.type
_entity.pdbx_description
1 polymer ?
#
loop_
_entity_poly.entity_id
_entity_poly.type
_entity_poly.pdbx_seq_one_letter_code
_entity_poly.pdbx_strand_id
1 'polypeptide(L)'
;MWAWVIGVIVIVLLVMLFSMVSRKKYYTKIDELDLRKQGIISASIPKELQELKELPMAGETETKFTSWHQAWEELVTVHVAQIDETLYRAEEGLDRYRFVAVKNDLEVTEQLIAELEGLIDEMLAEMSTFKTNQSVLAELKAQGETNSSQVRKSLLLQATSFGPALPNLEEQAEQIDRLRVEMVAFEEAGEVTKAYETSLLLEAKVEETRQLVEVIPQQWKTLAHELRQRIDQLSAGYKEMTLDGYPLEPLGMQSDIKRFEEQRLSLVKKLEFLEIAGLEEQVQQLASDIDQMYDTFRREVDARHHVKKENQSLKQKALRMREKVHQLAQEFSMLRENYEISADLGEHYESIQRDEEMLFGAAKDLDESIASRIIPFSMLEDQMRDAVRLEEQLMLQYERFAVELQALRKEETEVRQRVAEWRQLLSTIRLRLKRLGLPKIPADVEEALQASSRSLQTLEMRLEELPFNVHYIVSQSEDVNGTFKTLQERIDKVVFEVTYAERLVQYANRFRRQDNEIHMSLTIAETKFLAGDYERTIALGEQVLQQFDPNSIERIRKACGQPETMHA
;
A
#
# COMPACT_ATOMS: atom_id res chain seq x y z
N MET A 1 76.71 82.10 19.58
CA MET A 1 76.21 83.04 18.55
C MET A 1 76.13 82.42 17.16
N TRP A 2 77.20 81.78 16.66
CA TRP A 2 77.19 81.13 15.34
C TRP A 2 76.12 80.03 15.16
N ALA A 3 75.79 79.25 16.20
CA ALA A 3 74.75 78.21 16.12
C ALA A 3 73.33 78.75 15.84
N TRP A 4 72.98 79.96 16.30
CA TRP A 4 71.68 80.58 16.03
C TRP A 4 71.59 81.08 14.59
N VAL A 5 72.68 81.65 14.06
CA VAL A 5 72.77 82.10 12.66
C VAL A 5 72.72 80.90 11.71
N ILE A 6 73.44 79.82 12.03
CA ILE A 6 73.39 78.56 11.28
C ILE A 6 71.98 77.94 11.35
N GLY A 7 71.33 77.97 12.52
CA GLY A 7 69.94 77.53 12.68
C GLY A 7 68.95 78.31 11.82
N VAL A 8 69.05 79.64 11.77
CA VAL A 8 68.20 80.48 10.92
C VAL A 8 68.46 80.24 9.44
N ILE A 9 69.72 80.12 9.02
CA ILE A 9 70.08 79.81 7.63
C ILE A 9 69.56 78.42 7.23
N VAL A 10 69.68 77.41 8.09
CA VAL A 10 69.13 76.07 7.85
C VAL A 10 67.60 76.11 7.76
N ILE A 11 66.92 76.90 8.59
CA ILE A 11 65.46 77.08 8.51
C ILE A 11 65.07 77.75 7.18
N VAL A 12 65.77 78.80 6.76
CA VAL A 12 65.52 79.47 5.46
C VAL A 12 65.76 78.52 4.29
N LEU A 13 66.83 77.72 4.35
CA LEU A 13 67.11 76.68 3.35
C LEU A 13 66.03 75.60 3.33
N LEU A 14 65.54 75.15 4.49
CA LEU A 14 64.44 74.18 4.59
C LEU A 14 63.13 74.76 4.04
N VAL A 15 62.81 76.03 4.30
CA VAL A 15 61.63 76.71 3.73
C VAL A 15 61.76 76.86 2.22
N MET A 16 62.95 77.21 1.71
CA MET A 16 63.21 77.31 0.27
C MET A 16 63.10 75.94 -0.42
N LEU A 17 63.64 74.90 0.20
CA LEU A 17 63.60 73.52 -0.30
C LEU A 17 62.17 72.95 -0.23
N PHE A 18 61.44 73.21 0.86
CA PHE A 18 60.02 72.88 1.00
C PHE A 18 59.16 73.59 -0.05
N SER A 19 59.43 74.88 -0.30
CA SER A 19 58.75 75.67 -1.34
C SER A 19 59.01 75.11 -2.74
N MET A 20 60.26 74.73 -3.05
CA MET A 20 60.63 74.14 -4.35
C MET A 20 60.00 72.76 -4.57
N VAL A 21 59.99 71.91 -3.54
CA VAL A 21 59.34 70.59 -3.59
C VAL A 21 57.82 70.72 -3.72
N SER A 22 57.21 71.64 -2.97
CA SER A 22 55.77 71.89 -3.03
C SER A 22 55.36 72.45 -4.39
N ARG A 23 56.13 73.40 -4.94
CA ARG A 23 55.91 73.94 -6.28
C ARG A 23 55.94 72.85 -7.35
N LYS A 24 56.94 71.98 -7.31
CA LYS A 24 57.02 70.84 -8.24
C LYS A 24 55.81 69.89 -8.10
N LYS A 25 55.38 69.58 -6.87
CA LYS A 25 54.21 68.72 -6.61
C LYS A 25 52.90 69.33 -7.13
N TYR A 26 52.69 70.63 -6.95
CA TYR A 26 51.47 71.29 -7.43
C TYR A 26 51.46 71.44 -8.96
N TYR A 27 52.60 71.72 -9.61
CA TYR A 27 52.68 71.68 -11.08
C TYR A 27 52.38 70.29 -11.63
N THR A 28 52.97 69.23 -11.06
CA THR A 28 52.66 67.87 -11.52
C THR A 28 51.17 67.52 -11.34
N LYS A 29 50.52 68.06 -10.30
CA LYS A 29 49.08 67.86 -10.09
C LYS A 29 48.23 68.67 -11.07
N ILE A 30 48.64 69.91 -11.41
CA ILE A 30 48.01 70.72 -12.46
C ILE A 30 48.13 70.01 -13.82
N ASP A 31 49.33 69.53 -14.18
CA ASP A 31 49.58 68.80 -15.43
C ASP A 31 48.75 67.50 -15.50
N GLU A 32 48.64 66.77 -14.39
CA GLU A 32 47.83 65.55 -14.31
C GLU A 32 46.33 65.85 -14.52
N LEU A 33 45.82 66.93 -13.93
CA LEU A 33 44.43 67.34 -14.10
C LEU A 33 44.15 67.90 -15.50
N ASP A 34 45.09 68.63 -16.10
CA ASP A 34 44.95 69.09 -17.49
C ASP A 34 45.01 67.92 -18.49
N LEU A 35 45.88 66.94 -18.26
CA LEU A 35 45.90 65.70 -19.04
C LEU A 35 44.62 64.88 -18.88
N ARG A 36 44.06 64.80 -17.65
CA ARG A 36 42.77 64.14 -17.40
C ARG A 36 41.63 64.85 -18.12
N LYS A 37 41.58 66.18 -18.07
CA LYS A 37 40.64 67.03 -18.83
C LYS A 37 40.74 66.77 -20.33
N GLN A 38 41.96 66.82 -20.90
CA GLN A 38 42.20 66.55 -22.32
C GLN A 38 41.78 65.12 -22.68
N GLY A 39 42.05 64.15 -21.80
CA GLY A 39 41.60 62.77 -21.92
C GLY A 39 40.09 62.67 -22.08
N ILE A 40 39.32 63.33 -21.21
CA ILE A 40 37.85 63.34 -21.23
C ILE A 40 37.30 64.02 -22.50
N ILE A 41 37.86 65.16 -22.90
CA ILE A 41 37.44 65.87 -24.13
C ILE A 41 37.75 65.03 -25.38
N SER A 42 38.85 64.27 -25.35
CA SER A 42 39.24 63.37 -26.44
C SER A 42 38.53 62.01 -26.41
N ALA A 43 37.85 61.67 -25.31
CA ALA A 43 37.18 60.40 -25.11
C ALA A 43 35.76 60.38 -25.69
N SER A 44 35.53 59.37 -26.53
CA SER A 44 34.27 58.77 -27.03
C SER A 44 33.13 59.62 -27.59
N ILE A 45 32.71 60.75 -27.01
CA ILE A 45 31.43 61.40 -27.37
C ILE A 45 31.38 61.90 -28.83
N PRO A 46 32.40 62.59 -29.37
CA PRO A 46 32.35 63.06 -30.76
C PRO A 46 32.29 61.93 -31.79
N LYS A 47 32.88 60.77 -31.48
CA LYS A 47 32.85 59.58 -32.34
C LYS A 47 31.49 58.89 -32.28
N GLU A 48 30.93 58.75 -31.08
CA GLU A 48 29.60 58.14 -30.90
C GLU A 48 28.49 59.01 -31.49
N LEU A 49 28.54 60.34 -31.29
CA LEU A 49 27.65 61.29 -31.98
C LEU A 49 27.78 61.22 -33.51
N GLN A 50 28.99 60.99 -34.03
CA GLN A 50 29.20 60.82 -35.47
C GLN A 50 28.62 59.51 -36.00
N GLU A 51 28.74 58.40 -35.25
CA GLU A 51 28.08 57.13 -35.58
C GLU A 51 26.55 57.26 -35.51
N LEU A 52 26.01 57.97 -34.51
CA LEU A 52 24.59 58.27 -34.39
C LEU A 52 24.08 59.09 -35.59
N LYS A 53 24.92 59.93 -36.19
CA LYS A 53 24.57 60.73 -37.39
C LYS A 53 24.35 59.88 -38.65
N GLU A 54 24.89 58.66 -38.70
CA GLU A 54 24.67 57.75 -39.82
C GLU A 54 23.26 57.11 -39.80
N LEU A 55 22.51 57.27 -38.69
CA LEU A 55 21.17 56.74 -38.52
C LEU A 55 20.11 57.64 -39.18
N PRO A 56 18.94 57.09 -39.57
CA PRO A 56 17.83 57.89 -40.07
C PRO A 56 17.33 58.86 -39.00
N MET A 57 17.59 60.15 -39.21
CA MET A 57 17.17 61.23 -38.32
C MET A 57 15.68 61.53 -38.51
N ALA A 58 14.85 60.89 -37.69
CA ALA A 58 13.42 61.15 -37.63
C ALA A 58 12.90 61.13 -36.18
N GLY A 59 11.92 61.99 -35.89
CA GLY A 59 11.15 61.98 -34.64
C GLY A 59 11.97 62.00 -33.36
N GLU A 60 11.82 60.94 -32.54
CA GLU A 60 12.50 60.80 -31.24
C GLU A 60 14.02 60.72 -31.38
N THR A 61 14.51 60.16 -32.49
CA THR A 61 15.95 60.05 -32.76
C THR A 61 16.56 61.44 -32.98
N GLU A 62 15.84 62.34 -33.67
CA GLU A 62 16.28 63.71 -33.90
C GLU A 62 16.23 64.54 -32.60
N THR A 63 15.16 64.39 -31.80
CA THR A 63 15.05 65.13 -30.54
C THR A 63 16.10 64.69 -29.51
N LYS A 64 16.36 63.38 -29.38
CA LYS A 64 17.43 62.87 -28.50
C LYS A 64 18.81 63.23 -29.00
N PHE A 65 19.06 63.16 -30.31
CA PHE A 65 20.34 63.59 -30.89
C PHE A 65 20.61 65.08 -30.65
N THR A 66 19.60 65.93 -30.88
CA THR A 66 19.74 67.38 -30.64
C THR A 66 19.89 67.71 -29.16
N SER A 67 19.19 67.02 -28.26
CA SER A 67 19.38 67.20 -26.81
C SER A 67 20.78 66.77 -26.37
N TRP A 68 21.28 65.63 -26.86
CA TRP A 68 22.64 65.18 -26.53
C TRP A 68 23.71 66.08 -27.13
N HIS A 69 23.50 66.61 -28.34
CA HIS A 69 24.41 67.58 -28.95
C HIS A 69 24.44 68.90 -28.16
N GLN A 70 23.28 69.41 -27.73
CA GLN A 70 23.20 70.62 -26.90
C GLN A 70 23.83 70.40 -25.52
N ALA A 71 23.55 69.27 -24.88
CA ALA A 71 24.15 68.90 -23.60
C ALA A 71 25.68 68.80 -23.71
N TRP A 72 26.19 68.18 -24.79
CA TRP A 72 27.63 68.13 -25.06
C TRP A 72 28.23 69.52 -25.29
N GLU A 73 27.58 70.36 -26.09
CA GLU A 73 28.04 71.73 -26.35
C GLU A 73 28.05 72.58 -25.07
N GLU A 74 27.05 72.43 -24.21
CA GLU A 74 26.99 73.08 -22.89
C GLU A 74 28.09 72.56 -21.95
N LEU A 75 28.32 71.24 -21.90
CA LEU A 75 29.41 70.63 -21.13
C LEU A 75 30.77 71.16 -21.59
N VAL A 76 31.02 71.22 -22.90
CA VAL A 76 32.30 71.70 -23.45
C VAL A 76 32.46 73.21 -23.30
N THR A 77 31.41 74.01 -23.48
CA THR A 77 31.55 75.48 -23.44
C THR A 77 31.55 76.04 -22.02
N VAL A 78 30.76 75.45 -21.11
CA VAL A 78 30.59 75.97 -19.74
C VAL A 78 31.53 75.25 -18.77
N HIS A 79 31.50 73.92 -18.72
CA HIS A 79 32.22 73.16 -17.68
C HIS A 79 33.72 73.10 -17.97
N VAL A 80 34.14 72.90 -19.22
CA VAL A 80 35.57 72.97 -19.58
C VAL A 80 36.13 74.38 -19.38
N ALA A 81 35.38 75.43 -19.71
CA ALA A 81 35.81 76.80 -19.47
C ALA A 81 35.97 77.11 -17.97
N GLN A 82 35.10 76.58 -17.11
CA GLN A 82 35.23 76.70 -15.65
C GLN A 82 36.44 75.92 -15.11
N ILE A 83 36.73 74.73 -15.66
CA ILE A 83 37.93 73.95 -15.33
C ILE A 83 39.20 74.71 -15.78
N ASP A 84 39.20 75.30 -16.98
CA ASP A 84 40.33 76.09 -17.49
C ASP A 84 40.55 77.35 -16.66
N GLU A 85 39.49 78.04 -16.24
CA GLU A 85 39.58 79.21 -15.38
C GLU A 85 40.16 78.85 -14.00
N THR A 86 39.71 77.75 -13.41
CA THR A 86 40.18 77.29 -12.09
C THR A 86 41.60 76.73 -12.14
N LEU A 87 41.99 76.03 -13.22
CA LEU A 87 43.38 75.64 -13.48
C LEU A 87 44.29 76.85 -13.67
N TYR A 88 43.86 77.86 -14.42
CA TYR A 88 44.62 79.10 -14.62
C TYR A 88 44.81 79.87 -13.30
N ARG A 89 43.77 79.94 -12.46
CA ARG A 89 43.85 80.53 -11.11
C ARG A 89 44.80 79.75 -10.20
N ALA A 90 44.79 78.42 -10.29
CA ALA A 90 45.72 77.57 -9.55
C ALA A 90 47.18 77.79 -10.02
N GLU A 91 47.41 77.96 -11.33
CA GLU A 91 48.74 78.27 -11.89
C GLU A 91 49.24 79.66 -11.44
N GLU A 92 48.40 80.69 -11.54
CA GLU A 92 48.75 82.06 -11.11
C GLU A 92 48.97 82.14 -9.58
N GLY A 93 48.17 81.39 -8.82
CA GLY A 93 48.32 81.23 -7.37
C GLY A 93 49.64 80.54 -6.99
N LEU A 94 50.08 79.58 -7.80
CA LEU A 94 51.32 78.85 -7.62
C LEU A 94 52.55 79.72 -7.89
N ASP A 95 52.50 80.55 -8.93
CA ASP A 95 53.55 81.53 -9.24
C ASP A 95 53.69 82.62 -8.17
N ARG A 96 52.59 82.96 -7.48
CA ARG A 96 52.56 83.89 -6.34
C ARG A 96 52.84 83.22 -4.98
N TYR A 97 53.25 81.95 -4.94
CA TYR A 97 53.54 81.16 -3.73
C TYR A 97 52.35 81.03 -2.74
N ARG A 98 51.09 81.11 -3.22
CA ARG A 98 49.88 81.01 -2.39
C ARG A 98 49.36 79.57 -2.28
N PHE A 99 50.14 78.69 -1.66
CA PHE A 99 49.86 77.24 -1.65
C PHE A 99 48.50 76.80 -1.09
N VAL A 100 47.92 77.54 -0.11
CA VAL A 100 46.60 77.21 0.45
C VAL A 100 45.47 77.49 -0.56
N ALA A 101 45.58 78.58 -1.32
CA ALA A 101 44.61 78.90 -2.37
C ALA A 101 44.70 77.89 -3.51
N VAL A 102 45.93 77.58 -3.97
CA VAL A 102 46.19 76.56 -5.00
C VAL A 102 45.63 75.20 -4.60
N LYS A 103 45.76 74.79 -3.32
CA LYS A 103 45.20 73.53 -2.85
C LYS A 103 43.67 73.50 -2.97
N ASN A 104 42.98 74.57 -2.56
CA ASN A 104 41.53 74.67 -2.65
C ASN A 104 41.06 74.72 -4.11
N ASP A 105 41.74 75.50 -4.95
CA ASP A 105 41.44 75.59 -6.39
C ASP A 105 41.63 74.22 -7.06
N LEU A 106 42.66 73.46 -6.67
CA LEU A 106 42.88 72.09 -7.16
C LEU A 106 41.82 71.08 -6.69
N GLU A 107 41.35 71.18 -5.44
CA GLU A 107 40.25 70.33 -4.95
C GLU A 107 38.94 70.66 -5.69
N VAL A 108 38.69 71.94 -5.98
CA VAL A 108 37.54 72.37 -6.80
C VAL A 108 37.67 71.87 -8.24
N THR A 109 38.84 71.97 -8.88
CA THR A 109 39.05 71.41 -10.23
C THR A 109 38.84 69.89 -10.25
N GLU A 110 39.24 69.18 -9.20
CA GLU A 110 39.08 67.72 -9.11
C GLU A 110 37.61 67.32 -8.96
N GLN A 111 36.81 68.11 -8.22
CA GLN A 111 35.36 67.94 -8.14
C GLN A 111 34.67 68.25 -9.48
N LEU A 112 35.02 69.37 -10.12
CA LEU A 112 34.46 69.75 -11.43
C LEU A 112 34.77 68.70 -12.51
N ILE A 113 35.98 68.14 -12.50
CA ILE A 113 36.36 67.05 -13.41
C ILE A 113 35.56 65.78 -13.11
N ALA A 114 35.34 65.43 -11.83
CA ALA A 114 34.54 64.26 -11.46
C ALA A 114 33.03 64.42 -11.81
N GLU A 115 32.48 65.63 -11.66
CA GLU A 115 31.10 65.94 -12.09
C GLU A 115 30.97 65.84 -13.61
N LEU A 116 31.95 66.37 -14.36
CA LEU A 116 32.02 66.24 -15.81
C LEU A 116 32.08 64.77 -16.26
N GLU A 117 32.92 63.95 -15.62
CA GLU A 117 33.00 62.51 -15.88
C GLU A 117 31.67 61.79 -15.65
N GLY A 118 30.99 62.08 -14.53
CA GLY A 118 29.69 61.46 -14.22
C GLY A 118 28.60 61.79 -15.24
N LEU A 119 28.52 63.05 -15.68
CA LEU A 119 27.56 63.48 -16.71
C LEU A 119 27.85 62.85 -18.07
N ILE A 120 29.13 62.72 -18.42
CA ILE A 120 29.57 62.05 -19.66
C ILE A 120 29.23 60.56 -19.62
N ASP A 121 29.50 59.87 -18.51
CA ASP A 121 29.19 58.45 -18.36
C ASP A 121 27.68 58.18 -18.42
N GLU A 122 26.85 59.04 -17.84
CA GLU A 122 25.38 58.95 -17.91
C GLU A 122 24.89 59.11 -19.36
N MET A 123 25.40 60.12 -20.08
CA MET A 123 25.09 60.32 -21.50
C MET A 123 25.52 59.12 -22.37
N LEU A 124 26.73 58.59 -22.16
CA LEU A 124 27.24 57.41 -22.87
C LEU A 124 26.39 56.17 -22.56
N ALA A 125 25.95 55.99 -21.31
CA ALA A 125 25.06 54.91 -20.92
C ALA A 125 23.71 55.03 -21.66
N GLU A 126 23.08 56.20 -21.68
CA GLU A 126 21.83 56.43 -22.42
C GLU A 126 21.99 56.17 -23.92
N MET A 127 23.04 56.70 -24.55
CA MET A 127 23.35 56.46 -25.96
C MET A 127 23.54 54.96 -26.25
N SER A 128 24.26 54.25 -25.38
CA SER A 128 24.49 52.81 -25.53
C SER A 128 23.20 51.99 -25.44
N THR A 129 22.30 52.34 -24.51
CA THR A 129 20.98 51.68 -24.36
C THR A 129 20.09 51.93 -25.57
N PHE A 130 20.10 53.14 -26.14
CA PHE A 130 19.36 53.46 -27.36
C PHE A 130 19.88 52.65 -28.55
N LYS A 131 21.21 52.58 -28.71
CA LYS A 131 21.85 51.78 -29.78
C LYS A 131 21.56 50.28 -29.64
N THR A 132 21.58 49.76 -28.41
CA THR A 132 21.21 48.35 -28.16
C THR A 132 19.74 48.09 -28.48
N ASN A 133 18.82 48.92 -28.01
CA ASN A 133 17.39 48.80 -28.31
C ASN A 133 17.12 48.81 -29.82
N GLN A 134 17.82 49.67 -30.57
CA GLN A 134 17.68 49.71 -32.03
C GLN A 134 18.25 48.47 -32.72
N SER A 135 19.41 47.97 -32.26
CA SER A 135 19.98 46.73 -32.81
C SER A 135 19.09 45.52 -32.57
N VAL A 136 18.48 45.44 -31.37
CA VAL A 136 17.55 44.38 -30.99
C VAL A 136 16.23 44.53 -31.73
N LEU A 137 15.74 45.76 -31.95
CA LEU A 137 14.54 46.04 -32.75
C LEU A 137 14.64 45.43 -34.16
N ALA A 138 15.78 45.60 -34.83
CA ALA A 138 15.98 45.06 -36.18
C ALA A 138 15.93 43.52 -36.19
N GLU A 139 16.50 42.89 -35.17
CA GLU A 139 16.46 41.43 -35.01
C GLU A 139 15.04 40.93 -34.68
N LEU A 140 14.38 41.55 -33.70
CA LEU A 140 13.00 41.25 -33.30
C LEU A 140 12.00 41.44 -34.45
N LYS A 141 12.20 42.46 -35.28
CA LYS A 141 11.39 42.67 -36.49
C LYS A 141 11.55 41.52 -37.47
N ALA A 142 12.78 41.14 -37.79
CA ALA A 142 13.04 40.04 -38.72
C ALA A 142 12.47 38.71 -38.20
N GLN A 143 12.61 38.45 -36.91
CA GLN A 143 12.03 37.27 -36.25
C GLN A 143 10.49 37.34 -36.23
N GLY A 144 9.92 38.47 -35.82
CA GLY A 144 8.47 38.71 -35.76
C GLY A 144 7.79 38.59 -37.13
N GLU A 145 8.39 39.12 -38.20
CA GLU A 145 7.89 38.96 -39.57
C GLU A 145 7.92 37.49 -40.02
N THR A 146 9.01 36.79 -39.73
CA THR A 146 9.16 35.37 -40.08
C THR A 146 8.14 34.52 -39.34
N ASN A 147 8.01 34.72 -38.03
CA ASN A 147 7.12 33.95 -37.16
C ASN A 147 5.65 34.27 -37.45
N SER A 148 5.29 35.55 -37.63
CA SER A 148 3.94 35.96 -38.05
C SER A 148 3.55 35.35 -39.41
N SER A 149 4.49 35.34 -40.38
CA SER A 149 4.26 34.69 -41.67
C SER A 149 4.05 33.18 -41.55
N GLN A 150 4.81 32.53 -40.67
CA GLN A 150 4.64 31.10 -40.38
C GLN A 150 3.27 30.80 -39.76
N VAL A 151 2.87 31.56 -38.74
CA VAL A 151 1.55 31.44 -38.08
C VAL A 151 0.42 31.59 -39.12
N ARG A 152 0.51 32.60 -40.00
CA ARG A 152 -0.45 32.77 -41.10
C ARG A 152 -0.50 31.60 -42.07
N LYS A 153 0.67 31.09 -42.47
CA LYS A 153 0.77 29.93 -43.37
C LYS A 153 0.16 28.70 -42.71
N SER A 154 0.42 28.44 -41.44
CA SER A 154 -0.20 27.33 -40.71
C SER A 154 -1.71 27.49 -40.62
N LEU A 155 -2.21 28.68 -40.30
CA LEU A 155 -3.66 28.94 -40.24
C LEU A 155 -4.36 28.66 -41.58
N LEU A 156 -3.76 29.09 -42.69
CA LEU A 156 -4.30 28.84 -44.04
C LEU A 156 -4.24 27.37 -44.46
N LEU A 157 -3.13 26.69 -44.19
CA LEU A 157 -2.92 25.29 -44.58
C LEU A 157 -3.77 24.32 -43.75
N GLN A 158 -4.03 24.67 -42.49
CA GLN A 158 -4.66 23.81 -41.49
C GLN A 158 -6.03 24.35 -41.02
N ALA A 159 -6.68 25.21 -41.80
CA ALA A 159 -7.95 25.85 -41.43
C ALA A 159 -9.01 24.87 -40.92
N THR A 160 -9.10 23.68 -41.52
CA THR A 160 -10.07 22.64 -41.12
C THR A 160 -9.75 21.96 -39.79
N SER A 161 -8.48 21.94 -39.36
CA SER A 161 -8.08 21.31 -38.09
C SER A 161 -8.21 22.22 -36.87
N PHE A 162 -8.44 23.53 -37.05
CA PHE A 162 -8.73 24.44 -35.93
C PHE A 162 -10.21 24.46 -35.54
N GLY A 163 -11.10 24.04 -36.45
CA GLY A 163 -12.53 23.91 -36.18
C GLY A 163 -13.15 25.22 -35.64
N PRO A 164 -13.84 25.20 -34.48
CA PRO A 164 -14.53 26.37 -33.93
C PRO A 164 -13.58 27.45 -33.38
N ALA A 165 -12.31 27.13 -33.14
CA ALA A 165 -11.32 28.11 -32.67
C ALA A 165 -10.73 28.98 -33.80
N LEU A 166 -10.97 28.61 -35.07
CA LEU A 166 -10.49 29.34 -36.24
C LEU A 166 -10.81 30.85 -36.22
N PRO A 167 -12.06 31.31 -36.01
CA PRO A 167 -12.37 32.74 -36.02
C PRO A 167 -11.60 33.53 -34.95
N ASN A 168 -11.42 32.96 -33.75
CA ASN A 168 -10.70 33.64 -32.68
C ASN A 168 -9.18 33.64 -32.93
N LEU A 169 -8.64 32.59 -33.57
CA LEU A 169 -7.25 32.59 -34.03
C LEU A 169 -7.01 33.58 -35.18
N GLU A 170 -7.98 33.73 -36.09
CA GLU A 170 -7.94 34.75 -37.14
C GLU A 170 -7.96 36.16 -36.54
N GLU A 171 -8.77 36.41 -35.50
CA GLU A 171 -8.76 37.69 -34.79
C GLU A 171 -7.40 37.97 -34.11
N GLN A 172 -6.78 36.97 -33.47
CA GLN A 172 -5.43 37.12 -32.91
C GLN A 172 -4.39 37.39 -34.01
N ALA A 173 -4.48 36.70 -35.16
CA ALA A 173 -3.61 36.94 -36.30
C ALA A 173 -3.78 38.36 -36.88
N GLU A 174 -5.02 38.88 -36.94
CA GLU A 174 -5.28 40.26 -37.33
C GLU A 174 -4.71 41.26 -36.32
N GLN A 175 -4.80 40.98 -35.01
CA GLN A 175 -4.18 41.82 -33.98
C GLN A 175 -2.65 41.86 -34.13
N ILE A 176 -2.02 40.73 -34.43
CA ILE A 176 -0.58 40.65 -34.75
C ILE A 176 -0.25 41.53 -35.97
N ASP A 177 -1.05 41.47 -37.04
CA ASP A 177 -0.84 42.33 -38.20
C ASP A 177 -0.99 43.82 -37.89
N ARG A 178 -1.98 44.19 -37.05
CA ARG A 178 -2.17 45.58 -36.61
C ARG A 178 -0.96 46.08 -35.83
N LEU A 179 -0.48 45.32 -34.85
CA LEU A 179 0.72 45.64 -34.09
C LEU A 179 1.95 45.75 -34.98
N ARG A 180 2.06 44.90 -36.01
CA ARG A 180 3.14 44.98 -37.00
C ARG A 180 3.08 46.29 -37.79
N VAL A 181 1.90 46.70 -38.24
CA VAL A 181 1.72 47.97 -38.97
C VAL A 181 2.03 49.16 -38.06
N GLU A 182 1.59 49.12 -36.80
CA GLU A 182 1.91 50.15 -35.80
C GLU A 182 3.41 50.23 -35.54
N MET A 183 4.11 49.10 -35.39
CA MET A 183 5.56 49.05 -35.21
C MET A 183 6.30 49.69 -36.40
N VAL A 184 5.91 49.35 -37.64
CA VAL A 184 6.51 49.96 -38.85
C VAL A 184 6.22 51.45 -38.92
N ALA A 185 5.02 51.89 -38.53
CA ALA A 185 4.68 53.31 -38.48
C ALA A 185 5.50 54.08 -37.44
N PHE A 186 5.75 53.50 -36.25
CA PHE A 186 6.62 54.11 -35.25
C PHE A 186 8.08 54.17 -35.69
N GLU A 187 8.55 53.16 -36.43
CA GLU A 187 9.90 53.14 -37.02
C GLU A 187 10.05 54.22 -38.11
N GLU A 188 9.07 54.36 -39.01
CA GLU A 188 9.04 55.42 -40.02
C GLU A 188 8.94 56.82 -39.40
N ALA A 189 8.23 56.93 -38.27
CA ALA A 189 8.17 58.16 -37.48
C ALA A 189 9.44 58.42 -36.66
N GLY A 190 10.36 57.45 -36.56
CA GLY A 190 11.59 57.55 -35.78
C GLY A 190 11.41 57.49 -34.26
N GLU A 191 10.27 56.98 -33.79
CA GLU A 191 9.97 56.73 -32.36
C GLU A 191 10.48 55.34 -31.93
N VAL A 192 11.80 55.20 -31.81
CA VAL A 192 12.49 53.91 -31.54
C VAL A 192 12.05 53.25 -30.24
N THR A 193 11.78 54.03 -29.18
CA THR A 193 11.40 53.47 -27.87
C THR A 193 10.04 52.77 -27.94
N LYS A 194 9.04 53.43 -28.56
CA LYS A 194 7.71 52.85 -28.74
C LYS A 194 7.71 51.70 -29.74
N ALA A 195 8.53 51.79 -30.79
CA ALA A 195 8.71 50.68 -31.74
C ALA A 195 9.27 49.44 -31.01
N TYR A 196 10.22 49.63 -30.09
CA TYR A 196 10.79 48.54 -29.27
C TYR A 196 9.74 47.90 -28.35
N GLU A 197 9.00 48.70 -27.58
CA GLU A 197 7.91 48.18 -26.73
C GLU A 197 6.85 47.42 -27.54
N THR A 198 6.48 47.95 -28.71
CA THR A 198 5.52 47.30 -29.62
C THR A 198 6.09 46.00 -30.19
N SER A 199 7.39 45.94 -30.49
CA SER A 199 8.05 44.72 -30.97
C SER A 199 8.06 43.61 -29.92
N LEU A 200 8.26 43.95 -28.65
CA LEU A 200 8.23 42.99 -27.54
C LEU A 200 6.81 42.44 -27.34
N LEU A 201 5.79 43.31 -27.40
CA LEU A 201 4.38 42.89 -27.35
C LEU A 201 4.00 42.01 -28.54
N LEU A 202 4.49 42.34 -29.74
CA LEU A 202 4.30 41.55 -30.94
C LEU A 202 4.90 40.15 -30.79
N GLU A 203 6.15 40.06 -30.32
CA GLU A 203 6.84 38.78 -30.10
C GLU A 203 6.08 37.91 -29.09
N ALA A 204 5.67 38.48 -27.94
CA ALA A 204 4.92 37.77 -26.93
C ALA A 204 3.59 37.20 -27.48
N LYS A 205 2.83 38.00 -28.24
CA LYS A 205 1.57 37.55 -28.87
C LYS A 205 1.79 36.52 -29.97
N VAL A 206 2.84 36.67 -30.76
CA VAL A 206 3.20 35.71 -31.81
C VAL A 206 3.56 34.36 -31.19
N GLU A 207 4.32 34.36 -30.09
CA GLU A 207 4.69 33.12 -29.39
C GLU A 207 3.47 32.44 -28.74
N GLU A 208 2.57 33.20 -28.10
CA GLU A 208 1.31 32.68 -27.57
C GLU A 208 0.45 32.06 -28.67
N THR A 209 0.30 32.76 -29.80
CA THR A 209 -0.48 32.28 -30.95
C THR A 209 0.17 31.06 -31.60
N ARG A 210 1.50 30.99 -31.62
CA ARG A 210 2.22 29.82 -32.12
C ARG A 210 1.97 28.59 -31.25
N GLN A 211 2.04 28.73 -29.92
CA GLN A 211 1.72 27.63 -28.99
C GLN A 211 0.28 27.16 -29.18
N LEU A 212 -0.66 28.08 -29.34
CA LEU A 212 -2.05 27.78 -29.68
C LEU A 212 -2.17 26.99 -30.98
N VAL A 213 -1.48 27.41 -32.04
CA VAL A 213 -1.49 26.76 -33.36
C VAL A 213 -0.91 25.34 -33.32
N GLU A 214 0.05 25.05 -32.44
CA GLU A 214 0.63 23.71 -32.29
C GLU A 214 -0.28 22.77 -31.48
N VAL A 215 -0.92 23.25 -30.42
CA VAL A 215 -1.72 22.43 -29.48
C VAL A 215 -3.15 22.21 -29.95
N ILE A 216 -3.82 23.26 -30.45
CA ILE A 216 -5.25 23.23 -30.80
C ILE A 216 -5.61 22.12 -31.80
N PRO A 217 -4.86 21.88 -32.90
CA PRO A 217 -5.20 20.85 -33.86
C PRO A 217 -5.26 19.44 -33.26
N GLN A 218 -4.35 19.14 -32.33
CA GLN A 218 -4.29 17.83 -31.67
C GLN A 218 -5.50 17.66 -30.75
N GLN A 219 -5.78 18.65 -29.90
CA GLN A 219 -6.90 18.61 -28.97
C GLN A 219 -8.26 18.61 -29.69
N TRP A 220 -8.39 19.37 -30.78
CA TRP A 220 -9.60 19.38 -31.60
C TRP A 220 -9.84 18.01 -32.25
N LYS A 221 -8.80 17.38 -32.82
CA LYS A 221 -8.94 16.04 -33.41
C LYS A 221 -9.46 15.02 -32.38
N THR A 222 -8.90 15.03 -31.18
CA THR A 222 -9.32 14.13 -30.10
C THR A 222 -10.76 14.42 -29.66
N LEU A 223 -11.15 15.68 -29.48
CA LEU A 223 -12.51 16.06 -29.06
C LEU A 223 -13.58 15.84 -30.15
N ALA A 224 -13.29 16.17 -31.41
CA ALA A 224 -14.26 16.17 -32.50
C ALA A 224 -14.45 14.80 -33.15
N HIS A 225 -13.37 14.00 -33.24
CA HIS A 225 -13.39 12.70 -33.88
C HIS A 225 -13.29 11.56 -32.88
N GLU A 226 -12.21 11.48 -32.11
CA GLU A 226 -11.90 10.29 -31.30
C GLU A 226 -12.90 10.12 -30.15
N LEU A 227 -13.07 11.14 -29.30
CA LEU A 227 -13.98 11.09 -28.15
C LEU A 227 -15.43 11.03 -28.59
N ARG A 228 -15.82 11.80 -29.61
CA ARG A 228 -17.17 11.73 -30.17
C ARG A 228 -17.49 10.33 -30.69
N GLN A 229 -16.60 9.74 -31.48
CA GLN A 229 -16.80 8.39 -32.00
C GLN A 229 -16.88 7.36 -30.87
N ARG A 230 -16.05 7.48 -29.82
CA ARG A 230 -16.13 6.60 -28.64
C ARG A 230 -17.46 6.76 -27.90
N ILE A 231 -17.95 7.99 -27.70
CA ILE A 231 -19.25 8.23 -27.04
C ILE A 231 -20.42 7.71 -27.90
N ASP A 232 -20.37 7.91 -29.21
CA ASP A 232 -21.35 7.36 -30.15
C ASP A 232 -21.33 5.82 -30.11
N GLN A 233 -20.15 5.21 -30.03
CA GLN A 233 -19.98 3.76 -29.85
C GLN A 233 -20.52 3.27 -28.51
N LEU A 234 -20.29 4.00 -27.40
CA LEU A 234 -20.89 3.69 -26.10
C LEU A 234 -22.41 3.75 -26.15
N SER A 235 -22.98 4.76 -26.81
CA SER A 235 -24.42 4.93 -27.00
C SER A 235 -25.02 3.80 -27.84
N ALA A 236 -24.33 3.38 -28.91
CA ALA A 236 -24.72 2.23 -29.71
C ALA A 236 -24.63 0.92 -28.91
N GLY A 237 -23.50 0.71 -28.21
CA GLY A 237 -23.28 -0.47 -27.36
C GLY A 237 -24.30 -0.58 -26.22
N TYR A 238 -24.65 0.55 -25.58
CA TYR A 238 -25.73 0.59 -24.60
C TYR A 238 -27.05 0.12 -25.20
N LYS A 239 -27.43 0.60 -26.40
CA LYS A 239 -28.66 0.18 -27.07
C LYS A 239 -28.62 -1.32 -27.42
N GLU A 240 -27.52 -1.80 -28.00
CA GLU A 240 -27.36 -3.22 -28.32
C GLU A 240 -27.47 -4.10 -27.08
N MET A 241 -26.82 -3.74 -25.97
CA MET A 241 -26.90 -4.48 -24.72
C MET A 241 -28.30 -4.40 -24.08
N THR A 242 -29.00 -3.25 -24.16
CA THR A 242 -30.40 -3.21 -23.71
C THR A 242 -31.31 -4.13 -24.53
N LEU A 243 -31.08 -4.24 -25.85
CA LEU A 243 -31.82 -5.16 -26.73
C LEU A 243 -31.50 -6.63 -26.42
N ASP A 244 -30.24 -6.93 -26.11
CA ASP A 244 -29.79 -8.26 -25.69
C ASP A 244 -30.28 -8.67 -24.28
N GLY A 245 -30.97 -7.75 -23.59
CA GLY A 245 -31.64 -7.97 -22.32
C GLY A 245 -30.76 -7.77 -21.09
N TYR A 246 -29.75 -6.91 -21.16
CA TYR A 246 -28.95 -6.52 -20.00
C TYR A 246 -29.67 -5.42 -19.19
N PRO A 247 -29.86 -5.60 -17.86
CA PRO A 247 -30.39 -4.56 -16.98
C PRO A 247 -29.35 -3.49 -16.66
N LEU A 248 -29.24 -2.52 -17.56
CA LEU A 248 -28.28 -1.41 -17.44
C LEU A 248 -28.88 -0.16 -16.77
N GLU A 249 -30.20 -0.14 -16.55
CA GLU A 249 -30.90 1.01 -15.93
C GLU A 249 -30.43 1.32 -14.50
N PRO A 250 -30.22 0.33 -13.60
CA PRO A 250 -29.76 0.60 -12.23
C PRO A 250 -28.35 1.18 -12.16
N LEU A 251 -27.54 0.99 -13.21
CA LEU A 251 -26.15 1.46 -13.29
C LEU A 251 -26.05 2.94 -13.69
N GLY A 252 -27.15 3.60 -14.10
CA GLY A 252 -27.13 5.03 -14.44
C GLY A 252 -26.31 5.37 -15.69
N MET A 253 -25.92 4.38 -16.50
CA MET A 253 -25.01 4.57 -17.65
C MET A 253 -25.57 5.55 -18.69
N GLN A 254 -26.89 5.62 -18.87
CA GLN A 254 -27.49 6.56 -19.81
C GLN A 254 -27.28 8.02 -19.39
N SER A 255 -27.34 8.33 -18.08
CA SER A 255 -27.03 9.67 -17.59
C SER A 255 -25.54 10.00 -17.74
N ASP A 256 -24.66 9.03 -17.53
CA ASP A 256 -23.21 9.24 -17.68
C ASP A 256 -22.81 9.48 -19.13
N ILE A 257 -23.38 8.74 -20.10
CA ILE A 257 -23.14 8.98 -21.54
C ILE A 257 -23.58 10.40 -21.93
N LYS A 258 -24.72 10.88 -21.41
CA LYS A 258 -25.16 12.28 -21.63
C LYS A 258 -24.20 13.27 -20.99
N ARG A 259 -23.73 12.99 -19.76
CA ARG A 259 -22.74 13.82 -19.07
C ARG A 259 -21.44 13.91 -19.86
N PHE A 260 -20.97 12.81 -20.46
CA PHE A 260 -19.77 12.80 -21.32
C PHE A 260 -19.95 13.67 -22.57
N GLU A 261 -21.12 13.63 -23.23
CA GLU A 261 -21.42 14.56 -24.34
C GLU A 261 -21.43 16.02 -23.86
N GLU A 262 -22.07 16.32 -22.72
CA GLU A 262 -22.13 17.67 -22.16
C GLU A 262 -20.74 18.20 -21.79
N GLN A 263 -19.92 17.36 -21.15
CA GLN A 263 -18.52 17.67 -20.83
C GLN A 263 -17.71 17.89 -22.11
N ARG A 264 -17.83 17.03 -23.12
CA ARG A 264 -17.18 17.22 -24.43
C ARG A 264 -17.57 18.54 -25.07
N LEU A 265 -18.86 18.89 -25.07
CA LEU A 265 -19.34 20.17 -25.60
C LEU A 265 -18.80 21.37 -24.81
N SER A 266 -18.65 21.25 -23.48
CA SER A 266 -18.05 22.29 -22.65
C SER A 266 -16.56 22.49 -22.97
N LEU A 267 -15.82 21.40 -23.22
CA LEU A 267 -14.41 21.46 -23.62
C LEU A 267 -14.24 22.06 -25.02
N VAL A 268 -15.16 21.74 -25.95
CA VAL A 268 -15.19 22.38 -27.28
C VAL A 268 -15.39 23.88 -27.17
N LYS A 269 -16.25 24.36 -26.27
CA LYS A 269 -16.43 25.80 -26.02
C LYS A 269 -15.18 26.44 -25.42
N LYS A 270 -14.50 25.79 -24.47
CA LYS A 270 -13.23 26.31 -23.92
C LYS A 270 -12.15 26.43 -25.00
N LEU A 271 -12.10 25.44 -25.89
CA LEU A 271 -11.19 25.43 -27.04
C LEU A 271 -11.55 26.54 -28.04
N GLU A 272 -12.84 26.82 -28.27
CA GLU A 272 -13.31 27.98 -29.02
C GLU A 272 -12.80 29.30 -28.40
N PHE A 273 -12.88 29.47 -27.08
CA PHE A 273 -12.36 30.65 -26.36
C PHE A 273 -10.83 30.69 -26.17
N LEU A 274 -10.07 29.75 -26.76
CA LEU A 274 -8.61 29.67 -26.68
C LEU A 274 -8.06 29.44 -25.26
N GLU A 275 -8.87 28.86 -24.36
CA GLU A 275 -8.44 28.52 -23.00
C GLU A 275 -7.69 27.17 -22.98
N ILE A 276 -6.35 27.20 -23.14
CA ILE A 276 -5.51 25.98 -23.12
C ILE A 276 -5.25 25.48 -21.68
N ALA A 277 -5.27 26.38 -20.69
CA ALA A 277 -4.87 26.06 -19.32
C ALA A 277 -5.75 24.95 -18.70
N GLY A 278 -5.15 23.78 -18.45
CA GLY A 278 -5.85 22.61 -17.89
C GLY A 278 -6.80 21.89 -18.85
N LEU A 279 -6.81 22.26 -20.15
CA LEU A 279 -7.63 21.60 -21.16
C LEU A 279 -7.17 20.15 -21.38
N GLU A 280 -5.86 19.92 -21.47
CA GLU A 280 -5.30 18.59 -21.72
C GLU A 280 -5.65 17.60 -20.60
N GLU A 281 -5.54 18.04 -19.34
CA GLU A 281 -5.91 17.23 -18.18
C GLU A 281 -7.40 16.87 -18.20
N GLN A 282 -8.28 17.82 -18.54
CA GLN A 282 -9.73 17.56 -18.62
C GLN A 282 -10.08 16.62 -19.78
N VAL A 283 -9.39 16.73 -20.91
CA VAL A 283 -9.55 15.82 -22.06
C VAL A 283 -9.11 14.40 -21.66
N GLN A 284 -7.98 14.26 -20.95
CA GLN A 284 -7.50 12.97 -20.45
C GLN A 284 -8.43 12.37 -19.39
N GLN A 285 -8.99 13.19 -18.49
CA GLN A 285 -9.98 12.74 -17.51
C GLN A 285 -11.23 12.19 -18.20
N LEU A 286 -11.77 12.92 -19.19
CA LEU A 286 -12.92 12.45 -19.95
C LEU A 286 -12.63 11.15 -20.71
N ALA A 287 -11.43 11.01 -21.29
CA ALA A 287 -11.00 9.77 -21.93
C ALA A 287 -10.93 8.60 -20.93
N SER A 288 -10.38 8.83 -19.73
CA SER A 288 -10.33 7.84 -18.67
C SER A 288 -11.72 7.43 -18.17
N ASP A 289 -12.64 8.37 -18.03
CA ASP A 289 -14.01 8.10 -17.59
C ASP A 289 -14.77 7.23 -18.64
N ILE A 290 -14.53 7.52 -19.93
CA ILE A 290 -15.03 6.70 -21.04
C ILE A 290 -14.45 5.28 -20.99
N ASP A 291 -13.15 5.14 -20.74
CA ASP A 291 -12.49 3.84 -20.65
C ASP A 291 -13.01 3.02 -19.44
N GLN A 292 -13.26 3.66 -18.30
CA GLN A 292 -13.91 3.02 -17.14
C GLN A 292 -15.34 2.52 -17.46
N MET A 293 -16.08 3.26 -18.27
CA MET A 293 -17.40 2.83 -18.72
C MET A 293 -17.32 1.59 -19.61
N TYR A 294 -16.34 1.53 -20.53
CA TYR A 294 -16.07 0.33 -21.33
C TYR A 294 -15.71 -0.87 -20.46
N ASP A 295 -14.88 -0.68 -19.44
CA ASP A 295 -14.55 -1.75 -18.48
C ASP A 295 -15.79 -2.26 -17.74
N THR A 296 -16.72 -1.36 -17.40
CA THR A 296 -17.98 -1.73 -16.74
C THR A 296 -18.86 -2.55 -17.67
N PHE A 297 -18.97 -2.16 -18.95
CA PHE A 297 -19.65 -2.98 -19.97
C PHE A 297 -19.01 -4.36 -20.12
N ARG A 298 -17.69 -4.42 -20.18
CA ARG A 298 -16.96 -5.67 -20.31
C ARG A 298 -17.18 -6.59 -19.13
N ARG A 299 -17.09 -6.06 -17.90
CA ARG A 299 -17.39 -6.82 -16.68
C ARG A 299 -18.81 -7.39 -16.70
N GLU A 300 -19.79 -6.63 -17.18
CA GLU A 300 -21.16 -7.09 -17.25
C GLU A 300 -21.36 -8.24 -18.26
N VAL A 301 -20.66 -8.18 -19.41
CA VAL A 301 -20.64 -9.27 -20.40
C VAL A 301 -19.96 -10.52 -19.83
N ASP A 302 -18.80 -10.35 -19.19
CA ASP A 302 -18.04 -11.45 -18.57
C ASP A 302 -18.85 -12.09 -17.43
N ALA A 303 -19.47 -11.28 -16.57
CA ALA A 303 -20.33 -11.71 -15.47
C ALA A 303 -21.53 -12.53 -15.99
N ARG A 304 -22.18 -12.10 -17.08
CA ARG A 304 -23.26 -12.89 -17.70
C ARG A 304 -22.78 -14.26 -18.17
N HIS A 305 -21.62 -14.33 -18.81
CA HIS A 305 -21.04 -15.61 -19.23
C HIS A 305 -20.74 -16.53 -18.04
N HIS A 306 -20.17 -15.95 -16.98
CA HIS A 306 -19.86 -16.67 -15.75
C HIS A 306 -21.12 -17.19 -15.06
N VAL A 307 -22.09 -16.32 -14.79
CA VAL A 307 -23.38 -16.66 -14.18
C VAL A 307 -24.11 -17.72 -14.99
N LYS A 308 -24.15 -17.63 -16.32
CA LYS A 308 -24.84 -18.65 -17.15
C LYS A 308 -24.19 -20.03 -17.05
N LYS A 309 -22.86 -20.09 -16.98
CA LYS A 309 -22.11 -21.36 -16.88
C LYS A 309 -22.23 -21.97 -15.49
N GLU A 310 -22.07 -21.15 -14.46
CA GLU A 310 -22.02 -21.58 -13.07
C GLU A 310 -23.41 -21.79 -12.46
N ASN A 311 -24.45 -21.08 -12.89
CA ASN A 311 -25.80 -21.28 -12.35
C ASN A 311 -26.29 -22.73 -12.55
N GLN A 312 -26.00 -23.34 -13.71
CA GLN A 312 -26.37 -24.74 -13.94
C GLN A 312 -25.61 -25.70 -13.00
N SER A 313 -24.34 -25.43 -12.70
CA SER A 313 -23.55 -26.26 -11.78
C SER A 313 -23.99 -26.04 -10.32
N LEU A 314 -24.23 -24.79 -9.91
CA LEU A 314 -24.74 -24.44 -8.59
C LEU A 314 -26.09 -25.09 -8.32
N LYS A 315 -27.01 -25.07 -9.28
CA LYS A 315 -28.31 -25.73 -9.15
C LYS A 315 -28.19 -27.24 -8.96
N GLN A 316 -27.30 -27.90 -9.72
CA GLN A 316 -27.04 -29.33 -9.54
C GLN A 316 -26.41 -29.63 -8.17
N LYS A 317 -25.48 -28.79 -7.72
CA LYS A 317 -24.87 -28.89 -6.39
C LYS A 317 -25.89 -28.71 -5.28
N ALA A 318 -26.73 -27.68 -5.34
CA ALA A 318 -27.79 -27.42 -4.38
C ALA A 318 -28.80 -28.59 -4.31
N LEU A 319 -29.20 -29.15 -5.45
CA LEU A 319 -30.06 -30.35 -5.49
C LEU A 319 -29.40 -31.57 -4.85
N ARG A 320 -28.13 -31.84 -5.17
CA ARG A 320 -27.37 -32.94 -4.55
C ARG A 320 -27.20 -32.75 -3.05
N MET A 321 -26.98 -31.52 -2.61
CA MET A 321 -26.86 -31.20 -1.20
C MET A 321 -28.18 -31.45 -0.48
N ARG A 322 -29.30 -31.02 -1.05
CA ARG A 322 -30.64 -31.32 -0.53
C ARG A 322 -30.91 -32.81 -0.40
N GLU A 323 -30.51 -33.60 -1.40
CA GLU A 323 -30.61 -35.07 -1.34
C GLU A 323 -29.77 -35.65 -0.19
N LYS A 324 -28.53 -35.19 -0.02
CA LYS A 324 -27.64 -35.60 1.08
C LYS A 324 -28.21 -35.22 2.45
N VAL A 325 -28.69 -34.00 2.61
CA VAL A 325 -29.32 -33.53 3.87
C VAL A 325 -30.59 -34.32 4.17
N HIS A 326 -31.37 -34.69 3.14
CA HIS A 326 -32.53 -35.56 3.33
C HIS A 326 -32.15 -36.99 3.74
N GLN A 327 -31.09 -37.56 3.17
CA GLN A 327 -30.55 -38.85 3.62
C GLN A 327 -30.08 -38.76 5.07
N LEU A 328 -29.36 -37.69 5.41
CA LEU A 328 -28.94 -37.41 6.78
C LEU A 328 -30.13 -37.25 7.72
N ALA A 329 -31.23 -36.64 7.28
CA ALA A 329 -32.46 -36.53 8.06
C ALA A 329 -33.04 -37.90 8.42
N GLN A 330 -33.04 -38.82 7.46
CA GLN A 330 -33.52 -40.19 7.67
C GLN A 330 -32.58 -40.94 8.63
N GLU A 331 -31.27 -40.83 8.43
CA GLU A 331 -30.28 -41.43 9.34
C GLU A 331 -30.39 -40.85 10.75
N PHE A 332 -30.54 -39.54 10.88
CA PHE A 332 -30.69 -38.86 12.16
C PHE A 332 -32.01 -39.22 12.85
N SER A 333 -33.11 -39.38 12.11
CA SER A 333 -34.38 -39.87 12.67
C SER A 333 -34.24 -41.29 13.22
N MET A 334 -33.60 -42.18 12.47
CA MET A 334 -33.31 -43.55 12.92
C MET A 334 -32.39 -43.55 14.15
N LEU A 335 -31.45 -42.63 14.23
CA LEU A 335 -30.58 -42.48 15.39
C LEU A 335 -31.33 -41.85 16.57
N ARG A 336 -32.23 -40.89 16.36
CA ARG A 336 -33.05 -40.30 17.42
C ARG A 336 -33.92 -41.32 18.15
N GLU A 337 -34.39 -42.34 17.45
CA GLU A 337 -35.15 -43.44 18.06
C GLU A 337 -34.28 -44.34 18.93
N ASN A 338 -32.99 -44.45 18.62
CA ASN A 338 -32.07 -45.37 19.27
C ASN A 338 -31.16 -44.70 20.32
N TYR A 339 -30.88 -43.40 20.20
CA TYR A 339 -29.91 -42.66 21.01
C TYR A 339 -30.54 -41.45 21.69
N GLU A 340 -30.10 -41.14 22.90
CA GLU A 340 -30.35 -39.82 23.51
C GLU A 340 -29.44 -38.80 22.83
N ILE A 341 -30.02 -38.03 21.93
CA ILE A 341 -29.31 -36.96 21.24
C ILE A 341 -29.00 -35.85 22.24
N SER A 342 -27.72 -35.53 22.42
CA SER A 342 -27.28 -34.33 23.13
C SER A 342 -27.86 -33.09 22.45
N ALA A 343 -28.35 -32.11 23.22
CA ALA A 343 -28.96 -30.88 22.70
C ALA A 343 -28.10 -30.21 21.59
N ASP A 344 -26.79 -30.23 21.75
CA ASP A 344 -25.81 -29.69 20.80
C ASP A 344 -25.90 -30.32 19.41
N LEU A 345 -26.12 -31.64 19.30
CA LEU A 345 -26.23 -32.34 18.01
C LEU A 345 -27.55 -32.02 17.31
N GLY A 346 -28.61 -31.75 18.08
CA GLY A 346 -29.87 -31.24 17.54
C GLY A 346 -29.72 -29.85 16.95
N GLU A 347 -29.04 -28.93 17.67
CA GLU A 347 -28.80 -27.57 17.18
C GLU A 347 -27.93 -27.54 15.91
N HIS A 348 -26.89 -28.39 15.84
CA HIS A 348 -26.04 -28.52 14.64
C HIS A 348 -26.82 -29.06 13.44
N TYR A 349 -27.75 -29.99 13.65
CA TYR A 349 -28.62 -30.46 12.58
C TYR A 349 -29.59 -29.38 12.11
N GLU A 350 -30.19 -28.61 13.04
CA GLU A 350 -31.05 -27.49 12.71
C GLU A 350 -30.32 -26.35 12.00
N SER A 351 -29.03 -26.11 12.27
CA SER A 351 -28.23 -25.16 11.48
C SER A 351 -28.00 -25.67 10.07
N ILE A 352 -27.66 -26.95 9.88
CA ILE A 352 -27.47 -27.55 8.55
C ILE A 352 -28.76 -27.46 7.72
N GLN A 353 -29.93 -27.70 8.33
CA GLN A 353 -31.22 -27.54 7.63
C GLN A 353 -31.48 -26.08 7.24
N ARG A 354 -31.26 -25.12 8.15
CA ARG A 354 -31.43 -23.69 7.85
C ARG A 354 -30.50 -23.24 6.72
N ASP A 355 -29.25 -23.67 6.75
CA ASP A 355 -28.25 -23.33 5.74
C ASP A 355 -28.57 -23.98 4.38
N GLU A 356 -29.17 -25.19 4.36
CA GLU A 356 -29.68 -25.83 3.15
C GLU A 356 -30.89 -25.07 2.56
N GLU A 357 -31.85 -24.68 3.40
CA GLU A 357 -32.99 -23.87 2.96
C GLU A 357 -32.54 -22.51 2.43
N MET A 358 -31.56 -21.88 3.07
CA MET A 358 -30.95 -20.62 2.59
C MET A 358 -30.24 -20.81 1.26
N LEU A 359 -29.46 -21.89 1.08
CA LEU A 359 -28.78 -22.19 -0.19
C LEU A 359 -29.78 -22.44 -1.32
N PHE A 360 -30.84 -23.22 -1.05
CA PHE A 360 -31.88 -23.51 -2.03
C PHE A 360 -32.72 -22.26 -2.37
N GLY A 361 -33.03 -21.45 -1.36
CA GLY A 361 -33.67 -20.14 -1.53
C GLY A 361 -32.83 -19.23 -2.41
N ALA A 362 -31.54 -19.05 -2.08
CA ALA A 362 -30.61 -18.25 -2.86
C ALA A 362 -30.47 -18.74 -4.31
N ALA A 363 -30.39 -20.06 -4.54
CA ALA A 363 -30.34 -20.61 -5.89
C ALA A 363 -31.63 -20.34 -6.70
N LYS A 364 -32.80 -20.39 -6.03
CA LYS A 364 -34.09 -20.07 -6.66
C LYS A 364 -34.22 -18.58 -6.94
N ASP A 365 -33.80 -17.74 -6.00
CA ASP A 365 -33.82 -16.28 -6.14
C ASP A 365 -32.87 -15.83 -7.26
N LEU A 366 -31.71 -16.48 -7.41
CA LEU A 366 -30.81 -16.27 -8.55
C LEU A 366 -31.49 -16.65 -9.88
N ASP A 367 -32.16 -17.80 -9.95
CA ASP A 367 -32.91 -18.23 -11.15
C ASP A 367 -34.03 -17.22 -11.49
N GLU A 368 -34.78 -16.74 -10.50
CA GLU A 368 -35.84 -15.74 -10.69
C GLU A 368 -35.28 -14.37 -11.07
N SER A 369 -34.13 -13.99 -10.52
CA SER A 369 -33.44 -12.74 -10.84
C SER A 369 -32.87 -12.74 -12.27
N ILE A 370 -32.32 -13.87 -12.71
CA ILE A 370 -31.88 -14.09 -14.10
C ILE A 370 -33.07 -14.03 -15.06
N ALA A 371 -34.22 -14.60 -14.67
CA ALA A 371 -35.43 -14.59 -15.49
C ALA A 371 -36.08 -13.20 -15.57
N SER A 372 -36.11 -12.47 -14.46
CA SER A 372 -36.72 -11.14 -14.37
C SER A 372 -35.87 -10.05 -15.03
N ARG A 373 -34.55 -10.25 -15.16
CA ARG A 373 -33.61 -9.29 -15.80
C ARG A 373 -33.71 -7.88 -15.21
N ILE A 374 -33.81 -7.78 -13.88
CA ILE A 374 -33.93 -6.49 -13.18
C ILE A 374 -32.58 -6.10 -12.56
N ILE A 375 -31.77 -7.08 -12.16
CA ILE A 375 -30.53 -6.87 -11.41
C ILE A 375 -29.32 -7.04 -12.34
N PRO A 376 -28.31 -6.14 -12.27
CA PRO A 376 -27.06 -6.30 -13.01
C PRO A 376 -26.39 -7.66 -12.77
N PHE A 377 -25.85 -8.26 -13.83
CA PHE A 377 -25.15 -9.55 -13.79
C PHE A 377 -23.91 -9.51 -12.92
N SER A 378 -23.22 -8.38 -12.82
CA SER A 378 -22.12 -8.16 -11.87
C SER A 378 -22.55 -8.40 -10.41
N MET A 379 -23.70 -7.88 -9.99
CA MET A 379 -24.22 -8.15 -8.63
C MET A 379 -24.70 -9.60 -8.48
N LEU A 380 -25.27 -10.18 -9.53
CA LEU A 380 -25.66 -11.60 -9.52
C LEU A 380 -24.44 -12.53 -9.41
N GLU A 381 -23.30 -12.15 -9.98
CA GLU A 381 -22.04 -12.88 -9.84
C GLU A 381 -21.56 -12.89 -8.39
N ASP A 382 -21.64 -11.74 -7.69
CA ASP A 382 -21.30 -11.66 -6.27
C ASP A 382 -22.24 -12.52 -5.42
N GLN A 383 -23.56 -12.44 -5.65
CA GLN A 383 -24.55 -13.29 -4.96
C GLN A 383 -24.31 -14.78 -5.22
N MET A 384 -23.95 -15.13 -6.46
CA MET A 384 -23.62 -16.50 -6.83
C MET A 384 -22.33 -16.97 -6.14
N ARG A 385 -21.33 -16.11 -6.01
CA ARG A 385 -20.08 -16.42 -5.30
C ARG A 385 -20.35 -16.66 -3.81
N ASP A 386 -21.24 -15.89 -3.21
CA ASP A 386 -21.66 -16.11 -1.82
C ASP A 386 -22.44 -17.41 -1.67
N ALA A 387 -23.32 -17.76 -2.63
CA ALA A 387 -24.00 -19.06 -2.66
C ALA A 387 -23.02 -20.23 -2.80
N VAL A 388 -21.97 -20.11 -3.63
CA VAL A 388 -20.91 -21.12 -3.73
C VAL A 388 -20.15 -21.28 -2.41
N ARG A 389 -19.84 -20.18 -1.72
CA ARG A 389 -19.20 -20.24 -0.40
C ARG A 389 -20.09 -20.91 0.65
N LEU A 390 -21.38 -20.61 0.65
CA LEU A 390 -22.36 -21.28 1.51
C LEU A 390 -22.41 -22.79 1.22
N GLU A 391 -22.37 -23.19 -0.06
CA GLU A 391 -22.31 -24.61 -0.45
C GLU A 391 -21.06 -25.32 0.08
N GLU A 392 -19.89 -24.69 -0.03
CA GLU A 392 -18.63 -25.23 0.50
C GLU A 392 -18.65 -25.37 2.02
N GLN A 393 -19.17 -24.36 2.73
CA GLN A 393 -19.31 -24.39 4.18
C GLN A 393 -20.28 -25.50 4.63
N LEU A 394 -21.41 -25.62 3.95
CA LEU A 394 -22.41 -26.65 4.19
C LEU A 394 -21.85 -28.06 3.94
N MET A 395 -21.05 -28.25 2.87
CA MET A 395 -20.35 -29.52 2.63
C MET A 395 -19.41 -29.88 3.79
N LEU A 396 -18.62 -28.93 4.29
CA LEU A 396 -17.71 -29.19 5.40
C LEU A 396 -18.45 -29.51 6.70
N GLN A 397 -19.54 -28.80 7.00
CA GLN A 397 -20.39 -29.10 8.16
C GLN A 397 -21.02 -30.49 8.04
N TYR A 398 -21.56 -30.82 6.87
CA TYR A 398 -22.13 -32.14 6.57
C TYR A 398 -21.10 -33.26 6.78
N GLU A 399 -19.88 -33.10 6.24
CA GLU A 399 -18.83 -34.11 6.38
C GLU A 399 -18.40 -34.30 7.83
N ARG A 400 -18.25 -33.21 8.61
CA ARG A 400 -17.95 -33.29 10.04
C ARG A 400 -19.03 -34.03 10.80
N PHE A 401 -20.29 -33.68 10.56
CA PHE A 401 -21.41 -34.33 11.21
C PHE A 401 -21.51 -35.80 10.81
N ALA A 402 -21.28 -36.15 9.54
CA ALA A 402 -21.25 -37.54 9.10
C ALA A 402 -20.13 -38.35 9.78
N VAL A 403 -18.95 -37.76 9.99
CA VAL A 403 -17.85 -38.40 10.73
C VAL A 403 -18.23 -38.60 12.20
N GLU A 404 -18.87 -37.61 12.84
CA GLU A 404 -19.34 -37.71 14.23
C GLU A 404 -20.40 -38.82 14.39
N LEU A 405 -21.37 -38.92 13.48
CA LEU A 405 -22.36 -40.01 13.49
C LEU A 405 -21.70 -41.39 13.31
N GLN A 406 -20.69 -41.49 12.44
CA GLN A 406 -19.94 -42.74 12.27
C GLN A 406 -19.10 -43.07 13.50
N ALA A 407 -18.54 -42.07 14.20
CA ALA A 407 -17.80 -42.26 15.43
C ALA A 407 -18.70 -42.83 16.53
N LEU A 408 -19.91 -42.28 16.72
CA LEU A 408 -20.88 -42.80 17.68
C LEU A 408 -21.22 -44.28 17.43
N ARG A 409 -21.42 -44.68 16.16
CA ARG A 409 -21.65 -46.10 15.81
C ARG A 409 -20.43 -46.97 16.10
N LYS A 410 -19.22 -46.49 15.81
CA LYS A 410 -17.98 -47.24 16.10
C LYS A 410 -17.80 -47.43 17.60
N GLU A 411 -17.96 -46.38 18.39
CA GLU A 411 -17.86 -46.44 19.85
C GLU A 411 -18.86 -47.43 20.45
N GLU A 412 -20.10 -47.46 19.95
CA GLU A 412 -21.06 -48.49 20.37
C GLU A 412 -20.57 -49.91 20.03
N THR A 413 -20.10 -50.14 18.81
CA THR A 413 -19.61 -51.47 18.42
C THR A 413 -18.40 -51.90 19.25
N GLU A 414 -17.52 -50.98 19.60
CA GLU A 414 -16.38 -51.24 20.47
C GLU A 414 -16.83 -51.61 21.88
N VAL A 415 -17.78 -50.88 22.46
CA VAL A 415 -18.32 -51.23 23.78
C VAL A 415 -18.96 -52.62 23.74
N ARG A 416 -19.78 -52.93 22.73
CA ARG A 416 -20.38 -54.27 22.58
C ARG A 416 -19.34 -55.38 22.47
N GLN A 417 -18.24 -55.15 21.74
CA GLN A 417 -17.12 -56.08 21.65
C GLN A 417 -16.44 -56.28 23.01
N ARG A 418 -16.15 -55.20 23.74
CA ARG A 418 -15.55 -55.26 25.09
C ARG A 418 -16.43 -56.03 26.07
N VAL A 419 -17.75 -55.87 26.02
CA VAL A 419 -18.68 -56.67 26.84
C VAL A 419 -18.59 -58.16 26.51
N ALA A 420 -18.52 -58.52 25.23
CA ALA A 420 -18.35 -59.90 24.82
C ALA A 420 -17.01 -60.49 25.32
N GLU A 421 -15.93 -59.72 25.25
CA GLU A 421 -14.61 -60.09 25.81
C GLU A 421 -14.67 -60.27 27.33
N TRP A 422 -15.27 -59.33 28.07
CA TRP A 422 -15.41 -59.44 29.53
C TRP A 422 -16.28 -60.61 29.96
N ARG A 423 -17.34 -60.95 29.19
CA ARG A 423 -18.12 -62.19 29.39
C ARG A 423 -17.24 -63.43 29.25
N GLN A 424 -16.40 -63.48 28.21
CA GLN A 424 -15.46 -64.59 28.02
C GLN A 424 -14.43 -64.65 29.15
N LEU A 425 -13.86 -63.51 29.57
CA LEU A 425 -12.93 -63.43 30.69
C LEU A 425 -13.56 -63.90 32.01
N LEU A 426 -14.79 -63.53 32.34
CA LEU A 426 -15.49 -64.07 33.51
C LEU A 426 -15.65 -65.59 33.42
N SER A 427 -15.99 -66.11 32.24
CA SER A 427 -16.17 -67.55 32.04
C SER A 427 -14.87 -68.34 32.23
N THR A 428 -13.76 -67.84 31.69
CA THR A 428 -12.43 -68.47 31.79
C THR A 428 -11.91 -68.40 33.22
N ILE A 429 -12.09 -67.27 33.90
CA ILE A 429 -11.79 -67.10 35.32
C ILE A 429 -12.55 -68.11 36.17
N ARG A 430 -13.87 -68.23 35.96
CA ARG A 430 -14.70 -69.21 36.70
C ARG A 430 -14.23 -70.64 36.44
N LEU A 431 -13.84 -70.97 35.21
CA LEU A 431 -13.29 -72.29 34.87
C LEU A 431 -11.93 -72.53 35.54
N ARG A 432 -11.04 -71.53 35.56
CA ARG A 432 -9.72 -71.59 36.20
C ARG A 432 -9.86 -71.84 37.71
N LEU A 433 -10.76 -71.12 38.38
CA LEU A 433 -11.06 -71.33 39.80
C LEU A 433 -11.63 -72.73 40.08
N LYS A 434 -12.52 -73.25 39.20
CA LYS A 434 -13.02 -74.63 39.32
C LYS A 434 -11.92 -75.68 39.14
N ARG A 435 -10.98 -75.48 38.21
CA ARG A 435 -9.85 -76.39 37.97
C ARG A 435 -8.90 -76.48 39.16
N LEU A 436 -8.73 -75.40 39.91
CA LEU A 436 -7.90 -75.37 41.13
C LEU A 436 -8.50 -76.18 42.29
N GLY A 437 -9.77 -76.59 42.21
CA GLY A 437 -10.36 -77.52 43.17
C GLY A 437 -10.35 -77.01 44.62
N LEU A 438 -10.45 -75.70 44.82
CA LEU A 438 -10.35 -75.08 46.14
C LEU A 438 -11.51 -75.55 47.04
N PRO A 439 -11.23 -75.89 48.32
CA PRO A 439 -12.27 -76.28 49.28
C PRO A 439 -13.17 -75.10 49.64
N LYS A 440 -12.62 -73.88 49.67
CA LYS A 440 -13.35 -72.62 49.86
C LYS A 440 -12.62 -71.46 49.16
N ILE A 441 -13.37 -70.64 48.44
CA ILE A 441 -12.85 -69.42 47.79
C ILE A 441 -12.75 -68.31 48.85
N PRO A 442 -11.67 -67.50 48.89
CA PRO A 442 -11.59 -66.35 49.79
C PRO A 442 -12.73 -65.36 49.56
N ALA A 443 -13.27 -64.80 50.64
CA ALA A 443 -14.37 -63.84 50.58
C ALA A 443 -14.04 -62.64 49.68
N ASP A 444 -12.79 -62.16 49.72
CA ASP A 444 -12.32 -61.01 48.95
C ASP A 444 -12.37 -61.22 47.42
N VAL A 445 -12.20 -62.46 46.96
CA VAL A 445 -12.31 -62.83 45.54
C VAL A 445 -13.77 -63.04 45.16
N GLU A 446 -14.57 -63.61 46.05
CA GLU A 446 -16.01 -63.75 45.83
C GLU A 446 -16.69 -62.38 45.71
N GLU A 447 -16.37 -61.42 46.58
CA GLU A 447 -16.84 -60.05 46.50
C GLU A 447 -16.41 -59.37 45.21
N ALA A 448 -15.15 -59.53 44.80
CA ALA A 448 -14.66 -58.98 43.53
C ALA A 448 -15.37 -59.61 42.32
N LEU A 449 -15.59 -60.93 42.32
CA LEU A 449 -16.34 -61.61 41.27
C LEU A 449 -17.80 -61.17 41.21
N GLN A 450 -18.45 -60.98 42.36
CA GLN A 450 -19.81 -60.46 42.43
C GLN A 450 -19.86 -59.00 41.97
N ALA A 451 -18.90 -58.17 42.36
CA ALA A 451 -18.81 -56.77 41.94
C ALA A 451 -18.63 -56.65 40.41
N SER A 452 -17.69 -57.39 39.83
CA SER A 452 -17.48 -57.40 38.37
C SER A 452 -18.65 -58.02 37.60
N SER A 453 -19.33 -59.03 38.17
CA SER A 453 -20.53 -59.60 37.56
C SER A 453 -21.71 -58.62 37.61
N ARG A 454 -21.86 -57.87 38.70
CA ARG A 454 -22.90 -56.83 38.83
C ARG A 454 -22.62 -55.63 37.94
N SER A 455 -21.37 -55.20 37.83
CA SER A 455 -20.99 -54.08 36.96
C SER A 455 -21.20 -54.44 35.49
N LEU A 456 -20.83 -55.66 35.08
CA LEU A 456 -21.11 -56.20 33.74
C LEU A 456 -22.62 -56.34 33.48
N GLN A 457 -23.40 -56.88 34.42
CA GLN A 457 -24.86 -56.96 34.29
C GLN A 457 -25.51 -55.58 34.20
N THR A 458 -25.03 -54.62 34.99
CA THR A 458 -25.54 -53.24 34.95
C THR A 458 -25.26 -52.64 33.58
N LEU A 459 -24.04 -52.77 33.08
CA LEU A 459 -23.67 -52.27 31.75
C LEU A 459 -24.48 -52.97 30.65
N GLU A 460 -24.74 -54.28 30.75
CA GLU A 460 -25.61 -55.01 29.80
C GLU A 460 -27.06 -54.51 29.82
N MET A 461 -27.66 -54.34 31.00
CA MET A 461 -29.01 -53.78 31.11
C MET A 461 -29.08 -52.37 30.50
N ARG A 462 -28.06 -51.54 30.73
CA ARG A 462 -27.98 -50.19 30.14
C ARG A 462 -27.77 -50.20 28.63
N LEU A 463 -27.07 -51.20 28.08
CA LEU A 463 -26.96 -51.41 26.64
C LEU A 463 -28.30 -51.84 26.00
N GLU A 464 -29.19 -52.48 26.76
CA GLU A 464 -30.53 -52.89 26.33
C GLU A 464 -31.59 -51.80 26.53
N GLU A 465 -31.34 -50.80 27.37
CA GLU A 465 -32.20 -49.64 27.57
C GLU A 465 -32.11 -48.68 26.36
N LEU A 466 -33.24 -48.51 25.67
CA LEU A 466 -33.46 -47.47 24.67
C LEU A 466 -34.23 -46.32 25.33
N PRO A 467 -33.81 -45.04 25.20
CA PRO A 467 -32.74 -44.51 24.35
C PRO A 467 -31.32 -44.55 24.96
N PHE A 468 -30.32 -44.63 24.09
CA PHE A 468 -28.91 -44.94 24.40
C PHE A 468 -28.02 -43.70 24.50
N ASN A 469 -27.27 -43.52 25.60
CA ASN A 469 -26.29 -42.43 25.75
C ASN A 469 -24.85 -42.96 25.66
N VAL A 470 -24.20 -42.74 24.51
CA VAL A 470 -22.86 -43.29 24.21
C VAL A 470 -21.81 -42.79 25.20
N HIS A 471 -21.77 -41.50 25.50
CA HIS A 471 -20.74 -40.92 26.36
C HIS A 471 -20.80 -41.49 27.79
N TYR A 472 -22.01 -41.62 28.34
CA TYR A 472 -22.18 -42.19 29.66
C TYR A 472 -21.75 -43.66 29.69
N ILE A 473 -22.09 -44.44 28.67
CA ILE A 473 -21.73 -45.86 28.57
C ILE A 473 -20.23 -46.05 28.36
N VAL A 474 -19.56 -45.19 27.60
CA VAL A 474 -18.09 -45.23 27.47
C VAL A 474 -17.43 -45.05 28.83
N SER A 475 -17.87 -44.07 29.64
CA SER A 475 -17.35 -43.88 31.00
C SER A 475 -17.61 -45.09 31.91
N GLN A 476 -18.82 -45.67 31.85
CA GLN A 476 -19.13 -46.90 32.58
C GLN A 476 -18.31 -48.10 32.09
N SER A 477 -17.97 -48.14 30.80
CA SER A 477 -17.10 -49.18 30.25
C SER A 477 -15.67 -49.07 30.81
N GLU A 478 -15.17 -47.86 31.04
CA GLU A 478 -13.87 -47.63 31.68
C GLU A 478 -13.90 -48.04 33.16
N ASP A 479 -14.98 -47.73 33.88
CA ASP A 479 -15.18 -48.18 35.26
C ASP A 479 -15.21 -49.71 35.35
N VAL A 480 -15.95 -50.37 34.44
CA VAL A 480 -16.01 -51.83 34.34
C VAL A 480 -14.62 -52.38 34.05
N ASN A 481 -13.89 -51.82 33.09
CA ASN A 481 -12.51 -52.21 32.80
C ASN A 481 -11.61 -52.12 34.04
N GLY A 482 -11.74 -51.04 34.82
CA GLY A 482 -11.06 -50.88 36.11
C GLY A 482 -11.38 -52.02 37.08
N THR A 483 -12.66 -52.35 37.26
CA THR A 483 -13.07 -53.48 38.12
C THR A 483 -12.50 -54.81 37.63
N PHE A 484 -12.48 -55.05 36.32
CA PHE A 484 -11.93 -56.27 35.73
C PHE A 484 -10.42 -56.41 35.92
N LYS A 485 -9.66 -55.31 35.80
CA LYS A 485 -8.22 -55.30 36.11
C LYS A 485 -7.97 -55.66 37.57
N THR A 486 -8.70 -55.03 38.50
CA THR A 486 -8.56 -55.36 39.94
C THR A 486 -8.95 -56.81 40.24
N LEU A 487 -9.94 -57.36 39.53
CA LEU A 487 -10.33 -58.76 39.65
C LEU A 487 -9.22 -59.69 39.16
N GLN A 488 -8.63 -59.42 37.99
CA GLN A 488 -7.51 -60.20 37.45
C GLN A 488 -6.32 -60.21 38.41
N GLU A 489 -5.92 -59.04 38.91
CA GLU A 489 -4.83 -58.94 39.89
C GLU A 489 -5.11 -59.73 41.18
N ARG A 490 -6.35 -59.66 41.70
CA ARG A 490 -6.74 -60.43 42.89
C ARG A 490 -6.74 -61.93 42.65
N ILE A 491 -7.21 -62.38 41.48
CA ILE A 491 -7.20 -63.79 41.12
C ILE A 491 -5.77 -64.28 40.97
N ASP A 492 -4.91 -63.57 40.25
CA ASP A 492 -3.53 -64.00 40.06
C ASP A 492 -2.77 -64.06 41.40
N LYS A 493 -3.05 -63.14 42.34
CA LYS A 493 -2.55 -63.23 43.73
C LYS A 493 -3.04 -64.50 44.43
N VAL A 494 -4.34 -64.79 44.41
CA VAL A 494 -4.87 -65.99 45.09
C VAL A 494 -4.41 -67.28 44.43
N VAL A 495 -4.33 -67.33 43.10
CA VAL A 495 -3.76 -68.48 42.36
C VAL A 495 -2.32 -68.71 42.79
N PHE A 496 -1.52 -67.63 42.88
CA PHE A 496 -0.16 -67.69 43.37
C PHE A 496 -0.11 -68.18 44.83
N GLU A 497 -0.91 -67.61 45.72
CA GLU A 497 -0.95 -67.99 47.14
C GLU A 497 -1.37 -69.44 47.34
N VAL A 498 -2.37 -69.92 46.61
CA VAL A 498 -2.84 -71.32 46.67
C VAL A 498 -1.73 -72.26 46.20
N THR A 499 -1.16 -72.02 45.02
CA THR A 499 -0.12 -72.90 44.45
C THR A 499 1.15 -72.86 45.30
N TYR A 500 1.48 -71.70 45.88
CA TYR A 500 2.58 -71.54 46.81
C TYR A 500 2.33 -72.29 48.13
N ALA A 501 1.17 -72.07 48.77
CA ALA A 501 0.78 -72.74 50.00
C ALA A 501 0.73 -74.26 49.83
N GLU A 502 0.17 -74.76 48.73
CA GLU A 502 0.10 -76.19 48.45
C GLU A 502 1.49 -76.82 48.33
N ARG A 503 2.38 -76.26 47.50
CA ARG A 503 3.76 -76.77 47.36
C ARG A 503 4.54 -76.67 48.66
N LEU A 504 4.31 -75.61 49.43
CA LEU A 504 4.96 -75.38 50.70
C LEU A 504 4.51 -76.41 51.74
N VAL A 505 3.20 -76.67 51.87
CA VAL A 505 2.66 -77.73 52.75
C VAL A 505 3.11 -79.13 52.29
N GLN A 506 3.12 -79.41 50.98
CA GLN A 506 3.65 -80.67 50.44
C GLN A 506 5.13 -80.89 50.80
N TYR A 507 5.94 -79.84 50.73
CA TYR A 507 7.36 -79.91 51.09
C TYR A 507 7.55 -80.03 52.60
N ALA A 508 6.84 -79.23 53.38
CA ALA A 508 6.89 -79.26 54.85
C ALA A 508 6.40 -80.60 55.43
N ASN A 509 5.45 -81.27 54.75
CA ASN A 509 4.97 -82.60 55.12
C ASN A 509 6.07 -83.69 55.16
N ARG A 510 7.23 -83.47 54.49
CA ARG A 510 8.38 -84.38 54.59
C ARG A 510 9.01 -84.39 55.98
N PHE A 511 8.92 -83.28 56.71
CA PHE A 511 9.52 -83.10 58.03
C PHE A 511 8.56 -83.41 59.19
N ARG A 512 7.31 -83.80 58.88
CA ARG A 512 6.23 -84.07 59.85
C ARG A 512 6.55 -85.14 60.91
N ARG A 513 7.54 -86.01 60.67
CA ARG A 513 7.95 -87.08 61.59
C ARG A 513 9.08 -86.69 62.55
N GLN A 514 9.70 -85.52 62.37
CA GLN A 514 10.86 -85.10 63.15
C GLN A 514 10.48 -84.40 64.46
N ASP A 515 9.36 -83.65 64.51
CA ASP A 515 8.93 -82.92 65.70
C ASP A 515 7.41 -82.88 65.87
N ASN A 516 6.94 -83.00 67.12
CA ASN A 516 5.51 -82.98 67.46
C ASN A 516 4.90 -81.57 67.37
N GLU A 517 5.69 -80.52 67.62
CA GLU A 517 5.24 -79.12 67.46
C GLU A 517 4.95 -78.78 65.99
N ILE A 518 5.77 -79.30 65.06
CA ILE A 518 5.58 -79.17 63.62
C ILE A 518 4.34 -79.92 63.15
N HIS A 519 4.09 -81.11 63.72
CA HIS A 519 2.86 -81.85 63.44
C HIS A 519 1.62 -81.02 63.79
N MET A 520 1.62 -80.33 64.94
CA MET A 520 0.51 -79.45 65.33
C MET A 520 0.40 -78.22 64.42
N SER A 521 1.50 -77.53 64.11
CA SER A 521 1.46 -76.34 63.24
C SER A 521 1.04 -76.67 61.81
N LEU A 522 1.46 -77.82 61.25
CA LEU A 522 1.00 -78.31 59.95
C LEU A 522 -0.46 -78.75 59.97
N THR A 523 -0.93 -79.36 61.05
CA THR A 523 -2.36 -79.71 61.19
C THR A 523 -3.21 -78.43 61.25
N ILE A 524 -2.75 -77.41 61.97
CA ILE A 524 -3.40 -76.10 61.99
C ILE A 524 -3.35 -75.45 60.60
N ALA A 525 -2.21 -75.49 59.90
CA ALA A 525 -2.07 -74.99 58.55
C ALA A 525 -3.00 -75.71 57.54
N GLU A 526 -3.13 -77.04 57.62
CA GLU A 526 -4.07 -77.83 56.82
C GLU A 526 -5.53 -77.41 57.10
N THR A 527 -5.91 -77.22 58.37
CA THR A 527 -7.27 -76.74 58.70
C THR A 527 -7.52 -75.31 58.22
N LYS A 528 -6.49 -74.44 58.23
CA LYS A 528 -6.58 -73.06 57.74
C LYS A 528 -6.61 -72.98 56.21
N PHE A 529 -5.87 -73.85 55.53
CA PHE A 529 -5.95 -74.03 54.08
C PHE A 529 -7.35 -74.48 53.65
N LEU A 530 -7.93 -75.44 54.39
CA LEU A 530 -9.32 -75.88 54.16
C LEU A 530 -10.35 -74.77 54.47
N ALA A 531 -10.03 -73.86 55.40
CA ALA A 531 -10.89 -72.72 55.73
C ALA A 531 -10.78 -71.54 54.73
N GLY A 532 -9.79 -71.56 53.82
CA GLY A 532 -9.55 -70.52 52.82
C GLY A 532 -8.63 -69.38 53.26
N ASP A 533 -7.97 -69.48 54.42
CA ASP A 533 -6.98 -68.50 54.92
C ASP A 533 -5.57 -68.85 54.37
N TYR A 534 -5.29 -68.55 53.10
CA TYR A 534 -4.02 -68.92 52.46
C TYR A 534 -2.81 -68.16 53.04
N GLU A 535 -2.94 -66.86 53.33
CA GLU A 535 -1.86 -66.05 53.93
C GLU A 535 -1.35 -66.64 55.26
N ARG A 536 -2.27 -67.07 56.13
CA ARG A 536 -1.91 -67.68 57.43
C ARG A 536 -1.30 -69.07 57.26
N THR A 537 -1.74 -69.82 56.24
CA THR A 537 -1.15 -71.11 55.88
C THR A 537 0.29 -70.93 55.42
N ILE A 538 0.55 -69.92 54.59
CA ILE A 538 1.89 -69.56 54.13
C ILE A 538 2.75 -69.14 55.32
N ALA A 539 2.29 -68.25 56.20
CA ALA A 539 3.08 -67.79 57.35
C ALA A 539 3.47 -68.93 58.30
N LEU A 540 2.53 -69.85 58.61
CA LEU A 540 2.80 -71.01 59.46
C LEU A 540 3.77 -71.98 58.78
N GLY A 541 3.62 -72.18 57.48
CA GLY A 541 4.52 -73.03 56.71
C GLY A 541 5.93 -72.43 56.56
N GLU A 542 6.04 -71.13 56.30
CA GLU A 542 7.31 -70.41 56.26
C GLU A 542 7.99 -70.46 57.63
N GLN A 543 7.25 -70.30 58.74
CA GLN A 543 7.80 -70.44 60.10
C GLN A 543 8.39 -71.84 60.36
N VAL A 544 7.71 -72.89 59.91
CA VAL A 544 8.22 -74.28 60.01
C VAL A 544 9.47 -74.48 59.15
N LEU A 545 9.48 -73.95 57.93
CA LEU A 545 10.63 -74.12 57.01
C LEU A 545 11.83 -73.25 57.38
N GLN A 546 11.62 -72.07 58.00
CA GLN A 546 12.67 -71.17 58.43
C GLN A 546 13.51 -71.77 59.58
N GLN A 547 12.96 -72.70 60.36
CA GLN A 547 13.67 -73.41 61.42
C GLN A 547 14.68 -74.45 60.89
N PHE A 548 14.46 -74.99 59.68
CA PHE A 548 15.27 -76.08 59.14
C PHE A 548 16.06 -75.69 57.89
N ASP A 549 15.49 -74.91 56.96
CA ASP A 549 16.16 -74.59 55.70
C ASP A 549 15.67 -73.28 55.02
N PRO A 550 16.23 -72.11 55.35
CA PRO A 550 15.77 -70.81 54.84
C PRO A 550 15.96 -70.65 53.31
N ASN A 551 16.92 -71.34 52.70
CA ASN A 551 17.17 -71.27 51.25
C ASN A 551 16.08 -71.96 50.40
N SER A 552 15.29 -72.85 51.00
CA SER A 552 14.22 -73.58 50.30
C SER A 552 13.00 -72.68 50.01
N ILE A 553 12.71 -71.71 50.89
CA ILE A 553 11.59 -70.77 50.78
C ILE A 553 11.73 -69.91 49.52
N GLU A 554 12.93 -69.38 49.26
CA GLU A 554 13.19 -68.56 48.07
C GLU A 554 13.12 -69.36 46.76
N ARG A 555 13.53 -70.64 46.77
CA ARG A 555 13.44 -71.52 45.59
C ARG A 555 11.99 -71.84 45.24
N ILE A 556 11.16 -72.15 46.24
CA ILE A 556 9.74 -72.43 46.04
C ILE A 556 9.01 -71.15 45.60
N ARG A 557 9.35 -69.99 46.18
CA ARG A 557 8.77 -68.70 45.79
C ARG A 557 9.11 -68.35 44.33
N LYS A 558 10.36 -68.55 43.89
CA LYS A 558 10.77 -68.36 42.48
C LYS A 558 10.11 -69.35 41.52
N ALA A 559 9.90 -70.60 41.94
CA ALA A 559 9.22 -71.62 41.13
C ALA A 559 7.69 -71.43 41.01
N CYS A 560 7.07 -70.66 41.90
CA CYS A 560 5.67 -70.25 41.80
C CYS A 560 5.50 -68.85 41.19
N GLY A 561 6.51 -67.97 41.33
CA GLY A 561 6.45 -66.57 40.93
C GLY A 561 6.75 -66.32 39.45
N GLN A 562 7.06 -67.36 38.68
CA GLN A 562 6.93 -67.27 37.23
C GLN A 562 5.45 -67.46 36.91
N PRO A 563 4.70 -66.39 36.57
CA PRO A 563 3.46 -66.61 35.86
C PRO A 563 3.83 -67.45 34.64
N GLU A 564 3.12 -68.54 34.41
CA GLU A 564 3.10 -69.14 33.09
C GLU A 564 2.63 -68.03 32.14
N THR A 565 3.58 -67.33 31.55
CA THR A 565 3.37 -66.49 30.38
C THR A 565 2.94 -67.44 29.28
N MET A 566 1.63 -67.62 29.14
CA MET A 566 1.04 -68.18 27.95
C MET A 566 0.22 -67.08 27.29
N HIS A 567 0.90 -66.33 26.42
CA HIS A 567 0.29 -66.02 25.14
C HIS A 567 -0.05 -67.35 24.46
N ALA A 568 -1.33 -67.66 24.36
CA ALA A 568 -1.96 -68.36 23.24
C ALA A 568 -3.47 -68.21 23.37
#